data_AF-A0A9P9EXS1-F1
#
_entry.id   AF-A0A9P9EXS1-F1
#
_cell.length_a   1.000
_cell.length_b   1.000
_cell.length_c   1.000
_cell.angle_alpha   90.00
_cell.angle_beta   90.00
_cell.angle_gamma   90.00
#
_symmetry.space_group_name_H-M   'P 1'
#
loop_
_entity.id
_entity.type
_entity.pdbx_description
1 polymer ?
#
loop_
_entity_poly.entity_id
_entity_poly.type
_entity_poly.pdbx_seq_one_letter_code
_entity_poly.pdbx_strand_id
1 'polypeptide(L)'
;GTLVPPWFVNPIPSINEQVFSSILFGYILGLGAWTASKAFIQSSKSWRRIRMVTAYVVFIWAEWWSCLLIIPMFWMNMRSYIAPSFEDYFFTGKYPGT
;
A
#
# COMPACT_ATOMS: atom_id res chain seq x y z
N GLY A 1 -5.90 17.67 -15.26
CA GLY A 1 -5.57 18.42 -14.05
C GLY A 1 -4.86 19.72 -14.32
N THR A 2 -5.25 20.75 -13.57
CA THR A 2 -4.85 22.17 -13.60
C THR A 2 -3.34 22.46 -13.48
N LEU A 3 -2.49 21.43 -13.31
CA LEU A 3 -1.02 21.54 -13.25
C LEU A 3 -0.30 20.53 -14.15
N VAL A 4 -1.02 19.83 -15.04
CA VAL A 4 -0.43 18.90 -15.99
C VAL A 4 -0.08 19.68 -17.26
N PRO A 5 1.20 19.80 -17.64
CA PRO A 5 1.56 20.52 -18.85
C PRO A 5 0.95 19.84 -20.10
N PRO A 6 0.58 20.60 -21.14
CA PRO A 6 -0.15 20.07 -22.30
C PRO A 6 0.60 18.97 -23.08
N TRP A 7 1.91 18.86 -22.87
CA TRP A 7 2.80 17.85 -23.46
C TRP A 7 3.04 16.64 -22.55
N PHE A 8 2.39 16.56 -21.39
CA PHE A 8 2.50 15.41 -20.52
C PHE A 8 1.71 14.23 -21.08
N VAL A 9 2.43 13.25 -21.60
CA VAL A 9 1.87 11.96 -21.98
C VAL A 9 1.98 11.06 -20.75
N ASN A 10 0.85 10.57 -20.26
CA ASN A 10 0.86 9.53 -19.23
C ASN A 10 1.63 8.31 -19.76
N PRO A 11 2.75 7.90 -19.14
CA PRO A 11 3.45 6.71 -19.57
C PRO A 11 2.54 5.51 -19.32
N ILE A 12 2.12 4.85 -20.39
CA ILE A 12 1.35 3.61 -20.31
C ILE A 12 2.32 2.54 -19.79
N PRO A 13 2.04 1.91 -18.63
CA PRO A 13 2.97 0.98 -18.02
C PRO A 13 3.20 -0.22 -18.95
N SER A 14 4.48 -0.55 -19.21
CA SER A 14 4.83 -1.65 -20.10
C SER A 14 4.42 -2.99 -19.49
N ILE A 15 4.17 -4.00 -20.35
CA ILE A 15 3.79 -5.35 -19.90
C ILE A 15 4.80 -5.94 -18.90
N ASN A 16 6.10 -5.67 -19.12
CA ASN A 16 7.18 -6.16 -18.26
C ASN A 16 7.15 -5.53 -16.86
N GLU A 17 6.85 -4.23 -16.76
CA GLU A 17 6.73 -3.52 -15.49
C GLU A 17 5.54 -4.02 -14.67
N GLN A 18 4.42 -4.32 -15.33
CA GLN A 18 3.24 -4.88 -14.66
C GLN A 18 3.48 -6.29 -14.12
N VAL A 19 4.20 -7.13 -14.87
CA VAL A 19 4.58 -8.48 -14.43
C VAL A 19 5.54 -8.40 -13.25
N PHE A 20 6.58 -7.57 -13.34
CA PHE A 20 7.54 -7.37 -12.27
C PHE A 20 6.87 -6.85 -10.98
N SER A 21 5.98 -5.87 -11.12
CA SER A 21 5.18 -5.32 -10.01
C SER A 21 4.33 -6.40 -9.33
N SER A 22 3.77 -7.34 -10.09
CA SER A 22 2.97 -8.45 -9.53
C SER A 22 3.81 -9.48 -8.78
N ILE A 23 5.03 -9.76 -9.24
CA ILE A 23 5.99 -10.62 -8.54
C ILE A 23 6.42 -9.96 -7.22
N LEU A 24 6.77 -8.66 -7.28
CA LEU A 24 7.12 -7.88 -6.08
C LEU A 24 5.97 -7.81 -5.09
N PHE A 25 4.75 -7.60 -5.56
CA PHE A 25 3.55 -7.59 -4.72
C PHE A 25 3.42 -8.89 -3.93
N GLY A 26 3.50 -10.05 -4.60
CA GLY A 26 3.46 -11.35 -3.94
C GLY A 26 4.61 -11.55 -2.94
N TYR A 27 5.83 -11.14 -3.30
CA TYR A 27 7.00 -11.25 -2.43
C TYR A 27 6.86 -10.42 -1.15
N ILE A 28 6.41 -9.16 -1.27
CA ILE A 28 6.27 -8.28 -0.11
C ILE A 28 5.10 -8.74 0.79
N LEU A 29 4.02 -9.30 0.24
CA LEU A 29 2.97 -9.93 1.04
C LEU A 29 3.50 -11.13 1.85
N GLY A 30 4.34 -11.96 1.24
CA GLY A 30 5.01 -13.07 1.91
C GLY A 30 5.92 -12.60 3.05
N LEU A 31 6.74 -11.58 2.81
CA LEU A 31 7.58 -10.96 3.86
C LEU A 31 6.73 -10.28 4.94
N GLY A 32 5.63 -9.63 4.56
CA GLY A 32 4.66 -9.04 5.49
C GLY A 32 4.11 -10.08 6.45
N ALA A 33 3.60 -11.22 5.95
CA ALA A 33 3.08 -12.30 6.78
C ALA A 33 4.15 -12.91 7.71
N TRP A 34 5.38 -13.07 7.22
CA TRP A 34 6.49 -13.56 8.03
C TRP A 34 6.85 -12.60 9.17
N THR A 35 6.95 -11.30 8.87
CA THR A 35 7.27 -10.27 9.87
C THR A 35 6.14 -10.12 10.90
N ALA A 36 4.87 -10.20 10.50
CA ALA A 36 3.74 -10.27 11.43
C ALA A 36 3.83 -11.47 12.37
N SER A 37 4.20 -12.64 11.85
CA SER A 37 4.34 -13.85 12.67
C SER A 37 5.41 -13.67 13.75
N LYS A 38 6.56 -13.08 13.39
CA LYS A 38 7.65 -12.80 14.34
C LYS A 38 7.25 -11.71 15.34
N ALA A 39 6.59 -10.65 14.87
CA ALA A 39 6.07 -9.57 15.70
C ALA A 39 5.00 -10.08 16.69
N PHE A 40 4.14 -11.02 16.28
CA PHE A 40 3.15 -11.66 17.14
C PHE A 40 3.81 -12.49 18.24
N ILE A 41 4.82 -13.31 17.90
CA ILE A 41 5.58 -14.08 18.90
C ILE A 41 6.27 -13.14 19.90
N GLN A 42 6.85 -12.04 19.42
CA GLN A 42 7.51 -11.04 20.26
C GLN A 42 6.52 -10.29 21.15
N SER A 43 5.35 -9.94 20.60
CA SER A 43 4.26 -9.28 21.33
C SER A 43 3.69 -10.20 22.39
N SER A 44 3.48 -11.48 22.09
CA SER A 44 3.00 -12.51 23.02
C SER A 44 3.99 -12.75 24.17
N LYS A 45 5.30 -12.82 23.88
CA LYS A 45 6.33 -12.91 24.93
C LYS A 45 6.37 -11.68 25.83
N SER A 46 6.17 -10.48 25.28
CA SER A 46 6.09 -9.25 26.07
C SER A 46 4.82 -9.20 26.92
N TRP A 47 3.68 -9.61 26.34
CA TRP A 47 2.40 -9.70 27.03
C TRP A 47 2.45 -10.66 28.22
N ARG A 48 3.08 -11.84 28.05
CA ARG A 48 3.19 -12.82 29.12
C ARG A 48 3.99 -12.31 30.33
N ARG A 49 4.91 -11.36 30.14
CA ARG A 49 5.71 -10.78 31.23
C ARG A 49 5.01 -9.63 31.96
N ILE A 50 4.29 -8.77 31.23
CA ILE A 50 3.79 -7.49 31.78
C ILE A 50 2.26 -7.47 31.92
N ARG A 51 1.53 -8.35 31.22
CA ARG A 51 0.05 -8.41 31.10
C ARG A 51 -0.63 -7.10 30.67
N MET A 52 0.11 -6.13 30.13
CA MET A 52 -0.45 -4.87 29.64
C MET A 52 -0.18 -4.70 28.14
N VAL A 53 -1.19 -4.23 27.40
CA VAL A 53 -1.00 -3.73 26.04
C VAL A 53 -0.25 -2.40 26.18
N THR A 54 1.05 -2.39 25.95
CA THR A 54 1.78 -1.12 25.89
C THR A 54 1.43 -0.40 24.58
N ALA A 55 1.30 0.93 24.61
CA ALA A 55 1.10 1.75 23.41
C ALA A 55 2.09 1.43 22.27
N TYR A 56 3.31 1.04 22.64
CA TYR A 56 4.35 0.51 21.73
C TYR A 56 3.87 -0.64 20.83
N VAL A 57 3.11 -1.61 21.37
CA VAL A 57 2.60 -2.74 20.59
C VAL A 57 1.57 -2.24 19.58
N VAL A 58 0.69 -1.33 19.99
CA VAL A 58 -0.32 -0.73 19.10
C VAL A 58 0.33 0.03 17.95
N PHE A 59 1.37 0.84 18.21
CA PHE A 59 2.09 1.56 17.16
C PHE A 59 2.77 0.63 16.16
N ILE A 60 3.36 -0.48 16.62
CA ILE A 60 3.98 -1.47 15.71
C ILE A 60 2.95 -2.10 14.78
N TRP A 61 1.80 -2.50 15.32
CA TRP A 61 0.75 -3.09 14.48
C TRP A 61 0.14 -2.06 13.54
N ALA A 62 -0.05 -0.81 13.97
CA ALA A 62 -0.56 0.27 13.13
C ALA A 62 0.38 0.59 11.95
N GLU A 63 1.68 0.66 12.20
CA GLU A 63 2.68 0.88 11.15
C GLU A 63 2.70 -0.29 10.17
N TRP A 64 2.67 -1.52 10.68
CA TRP A 64 2.67 -2.72 9.84
C TRP A 64 1.45 -2.77 8.90
N TRP A 65 0.26 -2.45 9.40
CA TRP A 65 -0.93 -2.33 8.57
C TRP A 65 -0.82 -1.21 7.54
N SER A 66 -0.23 -0.07 7.91
CA SER A 66 -0.03 1.06 7.00
C SER A 66 0.87 0.67 5.82
N CYS A 67 2.01 0.04 6.10
CA CYS A 67 2.91 -0.45 5.06
C CYS A 67 2.23 -1.50 4.16
N LEU A 68 1.46 -2.42 4.74
CA LEU A 68 0.75 -3.44 3.98
C LEU A 68 -0.36 -2.90 3.08
N LEU A 69 -1.01 -1.80 3.45
CA LEU A 69 -2.11 -1.22 2.67
C LEU A 69 -1.62 -0.35 1.51
N ILE A 70 -0.46 0.31 1.64
CA ILE A 70 0.11 1.15 0.57
C ILE A 70 0.53 0.31 -0.65
N ILE A 71 1.02 -0.90 -0.42
CA ILE A 71 1.50 -1.81 -1.47
C ILE A 71 0.41 -2.25 -2.47
N PRO A 72 -0.77 -2.76 -2.05
CA PRO A 72 -1.86 -3.06 -2.98
C PRO A 72 -2.42 -1.80 -3.64
N MET A 73 -2.44 -0.65 -2.96
CA MET A 73 -2.84 0.63 -3.58
C MET A 73 -1.93 0.97 -4.77
N PHE A 74 -0.62 0.82 -4.60
CA PHE A 74 0.34 1.04 -5.67
C PHE A 74 0.18 0.02 -6.82
N TRP A 75 -0.02 -1.26 -6.50
CA TRP A 75 -0.24 -2.30 -7.50
C TRP A 75 -1.52 -2.08 -8.32
N MET A 76 -2.63 -1.68 -7.66
CA MET A 76 -3.89 -1.34 -8.33
C MET A 76 -3.76 -0.10 -9.22
N ASN A 77 -2.99 0.90 -8.80
CA ASN A 77 -2.71 2.11 -9.57
C ASN A 77 -1.95 1.79 -10.88
N MET A 78 -0.92 0.94 -10.82
CA MET A 78 -0.17 0.51 -12.02
C MET A 78 -1.03 -0.27 -13.03
N ARG A 79 -2.08 -0.96 -12.58
CA ARG A 79 -2.98 -1.74 -13.44
C ARG A 79 -4.12 -0.92 -14.03
N SER A 80 -4.15 0.41 -13.78
CA SER A 80 -5.24 1.31 -14.18
C SER A 80 -6.63 0.88 -13.69
N TYR A 81 -6.70 0.04 -12.64
CA TYR A 81 -7.96 -0.29 -11.98
C TYR A 81 -8.53 0.92 -11.23
N ILE A 82 -7.63 1.80 -10.80
CA ILE A 82 -7.89 3.10 -10.20
C ILE A 82 -7.15 4.09 -11.09
N ALA A 83 -7.85 5.09 -11.63
CA ALA A 83 -7.22 6.14 -12.43
C ALA A 83 -6.08 6.79 -11.62
N PRO A 84 -4.87 6.95 -12.16
CA PRO A 84 -3.80 7.67 -11.49
C PRO A 84 -4.15 9.15 -11.47
N SER A 85 -4.87 9.57 -10.42
CA SER A 85 -5.38 10.94 -10.31
C SER A 85 -4.78 11.61 -9.09
N PHE A 86 -3.82 12.51 -9.29
CA PHE A 86 -3.52 13.58 -8.32
C PHE A 86 -4.78 14.45 -8.03
N GLU A 87 -5.74 14.41 -8.96
CA GLU A 87 -7.03 15.10 -8.94
C GLU A 87 -8.04 14.46 -7.96
N ASP A 88 -8.09 13.12 -7.83
CA ASP A 88 -8.97 12.42 -6.87
C ASP A 88 -8.49 12.52 -5.42
N TYR A 89 -7.17 12.64 -5.20
CA TYR A 89 -6.60 12.76 -3.85
C TYR A 89 -6.83 14.13 -3.19
N PHE A 90 -7.16 15.19 -3.95
CA PHE A 90 -7.28 16.56 -3.43
C PHE A 90 -8.57 17.31 -3.80
N PHE A 91 -9.22 17.00 -4.92
CA PHE A 91 -10.39 17.75 -5.37
C PHE A 91 -11.47 16.79 -5.87
N THR A 92 -12.44 16.48 -5.00
CA THR A 92 -13.68 15.83 -5.41
C THR A 92 -14.28 16.56 -6.61
N GLY A 93 -14.40 15.86 -7.73
CA GLY A 93 -15.10 16.34 -8.90
C GLY A 93 -15.46 15.16 -9.75
N LYS A 94 -16.56 14.49 -9.39
CA LYS A 94 -17.26 13.54 -10.27
C LYS A 94 -17.23 14.04 -11.72
N TYR A 95 -17.21 13.14 -12.71
CA TYR A 95 -18.45 12.69 -13.35
C TYR A 95 -18.17 11.63 -14.45
N PRO A 96 -19.17 10.79 -14.74
CA PRO A 96 -19.11 9.63 -15.61
C PRO A 96 -19.37 10.01 -17.07
N GLY A 97 -19.03 9.07 -17.96
CA GLY A 97 -19.57 9.02 -19.32
C GLY A 97 -18.71 9.71 -20.36
N THR A 98 -17.79 8.95 -20.95
CA THR A 98 -17.76 8.61 -22.38
C THR A 98 -16.84 7.41 -22.54
#